data_AF-A0A1M5PN10-F1
#
_entry.id   AF-A0A1M5PN10-F1
#
_cell.length_a   1.000
_cell.length_b   1.000
_cell.length_c   1.000
_cell.angle_alpha   90.00
_cell.angle_beta   90.00
_cell.angle_gamma   90.00
#
_symmetry.space_group_name_H-M   'P 1'
#
loop_
_entity.id
_entity.type
_entity.pdbx_description
1 polymer ?
#
loop_
_entity_poly.entity_id
_entity_poly.type
_entity_poly.pdbx_seq_one_letter_code
_entity_poly.pdbx_strand_id
1 'polypeptide(L)'
;MYLGYLTDVKGVEVGHFEDLEALTGVTVVLPPEGSVCGVDVRGGAPGTRETDLLRPENFVNNIHGILLAGGSAFGLDAASGVMKYLEEKDIGLDVGVARVPIVPGAVIFDLGCGDSKVRPDFNMDIELVKKHQEKKIDRELLGLGLEQLLEKF
;
A
#
# COMPACT_ATOMS: atom_id res chain seq x y z
N MET A 1 -17.35 -0.34 -21.59
CA MET A 1 -15.93 -0.50 -21.95
C MET A 1 -15.15 -0.06 -20.73
N TYR A 2 -14.26 -0.91 -20.22
CA TYR A 2 -13.39 -0.58 -19.09
C TYR A 2 -12.21 0.27 -19.58
N LEU A 3 -11.72 1.17 -18.72
CA LEU A 3 -10.66 2.13 -19.09
C LEU A 3 -9.25 1.53 -18.91
N GLY A 4 -9.14 0.35 -18.30
CA GLY A 4 -7.89 -0.37 -18.06
C GLY A 4 -7.25 -0.06 -16.71
N TYR A 5 -8.02 0.40 -15.71
CA TYR A 5 -7.53 0.71 -14.37
C TYR A 5 -7.74 -0.45 -13.40
N LEU A 6 -6.94 -0.48 -12.32
CA LEU A 6 -7.15 -1.46 -11.23
C LEU A 6 -8.56 -1.35 -10.62
N THR A 7 -9.09 -0.12 -10.51
CA THR A 7 -10.43 0.19 -9.98
C THR A 7 -11.58 -0.14 -10.93
N ASP A 8 -11.30 -0.59 -12.16
CA ASP A 8 -12.34 -1.18 -13.02
C ASP A 8 -12.85 -2.51 -12.41
N VAL A 9 -12.06 -3.15 -11.54
CA VAL A 9 -12.50 -4.27 -10.71
C VAL A 9 -13.40 -3.72 -9.58
N LYS A 10 -14.68 -4.07 -9.62
CA LYS A 10 -15.68 -3.57 -8.67
C LYS A 10 -15.27 -3.82 -7.22
N GLY A 11 -15.33 -2.77 -6.40
CA GLY A 11 -15.05 -2.82 -4.96
C GLY A 11 -13.57 -2.71 -4.61
N VAL A 12 -12.67 -2.64 -5.60
CA VAL A 12 -11.28 -2.26 -5.35
C VAL A 12 -11.20 -0.74 -5.21
N GLU A 13 -10.73 -0.29 -4.06
CA GLU A 13 -10.38 1.11 -3.81
C GLU A 13 -8.86 1.27 -3.82
N VAL A 14 -8.39 2.41 -4.32
CA VAL A 14 -6.96 2.77 -4.32
C VAL A 14 -6.86 4.18 -3.81
N GLY A 15 -5.83 4.46 -3.02
CA GLY A 15 -5.47 5.82 -2.72
C GLY A 15 -4.02 6.00 -2.38
N HIS A 16 -3.64 7.27 -2.32
CA HIS A 16 -2.26 7.71 -2.34
C HIS A 16 -2.05 8.77 -1.27
N PHE A 17 -0.86 8.77 -0.70
CA PHE A 17 -0.32 9.90 0.05
C PHE A 17 1.10 10.15 -0.46
N GLU A 18 1.45 11.41 -0.66
CA GLU A 18 2.73 11.79 -1.25
C GLU A 18 3.27 13.04 -0.56
N ASP A 19 4.59 13.08 -0.42
CA ASP A 19 5.34 14.26 -0.05
C ASP A 19 6.18 14.69 -1.26
N LEU A 20 5.76 15.80 -1.88
CA LEU A 20 6.36 16.33 -3.10
C LEU A 20 7.67 17.09 -2.85
N GLU A 21 7.99 17.43 -1.61
CA GLU A 21 9.28 18.04 -1.27
C GLU A 21 10.31 16.94 -0.97
N ALA A 22 9.90 15.92 -0.22
CA ALA A 22 10.74 14.76 0.11
C ALA A 22 10.85 13.74 -1.02
N LEU A 23 9.98 13.83 -2.04
CA LEU A 23 9.93 12.94 -3.20
C LEU A 23 9.71 11.48 -2.82
N THR A 24 8.74 11.25 -1.93
CA THR A 24 8.36 9.93 -1.43
C THR A 24 6.83 9.82 -1.26
N GLY A 25 6.32 8.64 -0.98
CA GLY A 25 4.90 8.43 -0.79
C GLY A 25 4.50 6.97 -0.60
N VAL A 26 3.19 6.76 -0.58
CA VAL A 26 2.55 5.47 -0.40
C VAL A 26 1.34 5.34 -1.33
N THR A 27 1.08 4.11 -1.73
CA THR A 27 -0.15 3.69 -2.37
C THR A 27 -0.75 2.56 -1.56
N VAL A 28 -2.03 2.68 -1.22
CA VAL A 28 -2.79 1.65 -0.53
C VAL A 28 -3.88 1.15 -1.47
N VAL A 29 -3.94 -0.16 -1.67
CA VAL A 29 -5.04 -0.82 -2.37
C VAL A 29 -5.91 -1.49 -1.32
N LEU A 30 -7.19 -1.14 -1.26
CA LEU A 30 -8.18 -1.78 -0.39
C LEU A 30 -9.10 -2.64 -1.27
N PRO A 31 -8.89 -3.97 -1.29
CA PRO A 31 -9.73 -4.85 -2.08
C PRO A 31 -11.09 -5.06 -1.38
N PRO A 32 -12.11 -5.56 -2.10
CA PRO A 32 -13.39 -5.89 -1.47
C PRO A 32 -13.22 -7.00 -0.42
N GLU A 33 -14.16 -7.09 0.52
CA GLU A 33 -14.17 -8.13 1.55
C GLU A 33 -14.09 -9.53 0.94
N GLY A 34 -13.32 -10.43 1.57
CA GLY A 34 -13.15 -11.81 1.09
C GLY A 34 -12.17 -11.96 -0.07
N SER A 35 -11.36 -10.94 -0.37
CA SER A 35 -10.35 -11.02 -1.43
C SER A 35 -9.20 -11.95 -1.05
N VAL A 36 -8.87 -12.87 -1.96
CA VAL A 36 -7.71 -13.77 -1.86
C VAL A 36 -6.45 -13.08 -2.39
N CYS A 37 -5.28 -13.44 -1.86
CA CYS A 37 -4.01 -12.85 -2.29
C CYS A 37 -2.89 -13.89 -2.28
N GLY A 38 -2.01 -13.80 -3.27
CA GLY A 38 -0.72 -14.49 -3.34
C GLY A 38 0.36 -13.49 -3.76
N VAL A 39 1.62 -13.83 -3.54
CA VAL A 39 2.76 -12.95 -3.86
C VAL A 39 3.92 -13.72 -4.49
N ASP A 40 4.60 -13.08 -5.44
CA ASP A 40 5.86 -13.56 -6.03
C ASP A 40 6.90 -12.44 -5.92
N VAL A 41 7.98 -12.70 -5.19
CA VAL A 41 9.06 -11.75 -4.92
C VAL A 41 10.30 -12.17 -5.70
N ARG A 42 10.64 -11.42 -6.75
CA ARG A 42 11.71 -11.81 -7.70
C ARG A 42 12.97 -10.94 -7.66
N GLY A 43 12.94 -9.82 -6.93
CA GLY A 43 14.10 -8.94 -6.75
C GLY A 43 15.14 -9.54 -5.81
N GLY A 44 16.43 -9.23 -6.03
CA GLY A 44 17.53 -9.75 -5.21
C GLY A 44 17.68 -9.10 -3.83
N ALA A 45 17.05 -7.95 -3.59
CA ALA A 45 17.07 -7.23 -2.32
C ALA A 45 15.67 -6.71 -1.97
N PRO A 46 14.71 -7.61 -1.64
CA PRO A 46 13.34 -7.21 -1.37
C PRO A 46 13.19 -6.54 0.00
N GLY A 47 12.35 -5.50 0.07
CA GLY A 47 11.78 -5.01 1.31
C GLY A 47 10.29 -5.34 1.30
N THR A 48 9.86 -6.26 2.17
CA THR A 48 8.47 -6.74 2.20
C THR A 48 7.97 -6.96 3.61
N ARG A 49 6.65 -6.97 3.75
CA ARG A 49 5.93 -7.27 4.99
C ARG A 49 4.83 -8.29 4.72
N GLU A 50 4.65 -9.23 5.65
CA GLU A 50 3.54 -10.21 5.69
C GLU A 50 3.45 -11.14 4.46
N THR A 51 4.51 -11.26 3.66
CA THR A 51 4.54 -12.11 2.46
C THR A 51 4.44 -13.60 2.78
N ASP A 52 5.03 -14.05 3.89
CA ASP A 52 4.91 -15.46 4.31
C ASP A 52 3.46 -15.86 4.60
N LEU A 53 2.61 -14.94 5.07
CA LEU A 53 1.18 -15.23 5.31
C LEU A 53 0.43 -15.59 4.02
N LEU A 54 0.93 -15.17 2.87
CA LEU A 54 0.29 -15.36 1.55
C LEU A 54 0.65 -16.69 0.89
N ARG A 55 1.40 -17.54 1.58
CA ARG A 55 1.67 -18.91 1.13
C ARG A 55 0.37 -19.73 1.16
N PRO A 56 0.00 -20.45 0.10
CA PRO A 56 -1.27 -21.19 0.03
C PRO A 56 -1.49 -22.23 1.14
N GLU A 57 -0.41 -22.71 1.76
CA GLU A 57 -0.44 -23.65 2.87
C GLU A 57 -0.77 -23.02 4.24
N ASN A 58 -0.80 -21.69 4.34
CA ASN A 58 -1.03 -20.97 5.58
C ASN A 58 -2.52 -20.69 5.85
N PHE A 59 -2.82 -20.32 7.10
CA PHE A 59 -4.20 -20.12 7.58
C PHE A 59 -4.90 -18.90 6.98
N VAL A 60 -4.13 -17.84 6.68
CA VAL A 60 -4.68 -16.57 6.21
C VAL A 60 -5.11 -16.71 4.75
N ASN A 61 -6.42 -16.71 4.50
CA ASN A 61 -6.98 -16.84 3.16
C ASN A 61 -7.32 -15.49 2.51
N ASN A 62 -7.44 -14.44 3.32
CA ASN A 62 -7.92 -13.13 2.87
C ASN A 62 -7.05 -11.99 3.41
N ILE A 63 -6.90 -10.96 2.57
CA ILE A 63 -6.22 -9.71 2.95
C ILE A 63 -7.22 -8.57 3.03
N HIS A 64 -6.80 -7.48 3.67
CA HIS A 64 -7.65 -6.32 3.92
C HIS A 64 -7.07 -5.04 3.30
N GLY A 65 -5.80 -5.06 2.91
CA GLY A 65 -5.16 -4.01 2.13
C GLY A 65 -3.82 -4.48 1.57
N ILE A 66 -3.28 -3.74 0.61
CA ILE A 66 -1.90 -3.88 0.12
C ILE A 66 -1.23 -2.52 0.22
N LEU A 67 -0.03 -2.48 0.79
CA LEU A 67 0.80 -1.29 0.86
C LEU A 67 1.93 -1.34 -0.19
N LEU A 68 2.07 -0.28 -0.97
CA LEU A 68 3.26 0.01 -1.76
C LEU A 68 3.84 1.33 -1.27
N ALA A 69 5.10 1.35 -0.84
CA ALA A 69 5.68 2.54 -0.21
C ALA A 69 7.10 2.87 -0.70
N GLY A 70 7.42 4.16 -0.66
CA GLY A 70 8.79 4.65 -0.70
C GLY A 70 9.54 4.40 0.62
N GLY A 71 10.67 5.05 0.81
CA GLY A 71 11.42 5.07 2.06
C GLY A 71 12.27 3.82 2.34
N SER A 72 12.41 2.91 1.38
CA SER A 72 13.07 1.61 1.58
C SER A 72 12.46 0.86 2.78
N ALA A 73 13.24 0.04 3.48
CA ALA A 73 12.75 -0.75 4.62
C ALA A 73 12.06 0.10 5.72
N PHE A 74 12.36 1.39 5.83
CA PHE A 74 11.68 2.28 6.79
C PHE A 74 10.20 2.49 6.44
N GLY A 75 9.88 2.56 5.15
CA GLY A 75 8.51 2.77 4.69
C GLY A 75 7.56 1.60 4.98
N LEU A 76 8.07 0.45 5.45
CA LEU A 76 7.22 -0.65 5.92
C LEU A 76 6.42 -0.28 7.18
N ASP A 77 6.83 0.77 7.92
CA ASP A 77 6.09 1.26 9.08
C ASP A 77 4.70 1.82 8.72
N ALA A 78 4.55 2.36 7.51
CA ALA A 78 3.26 2.81 6.96
C ALA A 78 2.15 1.74 7.03
N ALA A 79 2.51 0.45 6.95
CA ALA A 79 1.54 -0.64 7.01
C ALA A 79 0.82 -0.67 8.37
N SER A 80 1.52 -0.27 9.44
CA SER A 80 0.96 -0.20 10.79
C SER A 80 -0.15 0.85 10.88
N GLY A 81 0.00 1.97 10.16
CA GLY A 81 -1.07 2.97 10.04
C GLY A 81 -2.29 2.38 9.33
N VAL A 82 -2.08 1.68 8.21
CA VAL A 82 -3.18 1.05 7.44
C VAL A 82 -3.92 0.02 8.29
N MET A 83 -3.18 -0.79 9.06
CA MET A 83 -3.78 -1.72 10.02
C MET A 83 -4.65 -0.98 11.03
N LYS A 84 -4.14 0.08 11.69
CA LYS A 84 -4.93 0.85 12.65
C LYS A 84 -6.22 1.39 12.03
N TYR A 85 -6.15 1.96 10.83
CA TYR A 85 -7.33 2.47 10.12
C TYR A 85 -8.37 1.37 9.85
N LEU A 86 -7.95 0.17 9.46
CA LEU A 86 -8.83 -0.96 9.21
C LEU A 86 -9.43 -1.51 10.50
N GLU A 87 -8.62 -1.61 11.56
CA GLU A 87 -9.06 -2.05 12.89
C GLU A 87 -10.12 -1.10 13.47
N GLU A 88 -9.92 0.22 13.36
CA GLU A 88 -10.91 1.24 13.77
C GLU A 88 -12.25 1.14 13.03
N LYS A 89 -12.27 0.42 11.90
CA LYS A 89 -13.46 0.14 11.10
C LYS A 89 -14.01 -1.28 11.28
N ASP A 90 -13.48 -2.03 12.24
CA ASP A 90 -13.81 -3.45 12.48
C ASP A 90 -13.50 -4.35 11.25
N ILE A 91 -12.52 -3.96 10.43
CA ILE A 91 -12.09 -4.71 9.25
C ILE A 91 -10.81 -5.49 9.59
N GLY A 92 -10.89 -6.81 9.50
CA GLY A 92 -9.74 -7.68 9.75
C GLY A 92 -10.13 -9.15 9.90
N LEU A 93 -9.13 -10.00 10.06
CA LEU A 93 -9.32 -11.39 10.44
C LEU A 93 -9.83 -11.44 11.88
N ASP A 94 -11.01 -12.01 12.09
CA ASP A 94 -11.52 -12.26 13.45
C ASP A 94 -10.72 -13.39 14.10
N VAL A 95 -9.97 -13.05 15.15
CA VAL A 95 -9.20 -14.01 15.95
C VAL A 95 -9.87 -14.33 17.30
N GLY A 96 -11.15 -13.96 17.46
CA GLY A 96 -11.98 -14.19 18.64
C GLY A 96 -11.79 -13.18 19.78
N VAL A 97 -10.65 -12.48 19.80
CA VAL A 97 -10.34 -11.44 20.81
C VAL A 97 -10.11 -10.05 20.21
N ALA A 98 -9.89 -9.99 18.90
CA ALA A 98 -9.66 -8.77 18.13
C ALA A 98 -9.92 -9.04 16.65
N ARG A 99 -10.00 -7.98 15.86
CA ARG A 99 -9.84 -8.03 14.40
C ARG A 99 -8.39 -7.73 14.07
N VAL A 100 -7.71 -8.62 13.37
CA VAL A 100 -6.33 -8.43 12.92
C VAL A 100 -6.33 -8.15 11.42
N PRO A 101 -6.16 -6.89 11.00
CA PRO A 101 -6.00 -6.58 9.58
C PRO A 101 -4.73 -7.24 9.04
N ILE A 102 -4.84 -7.77 7.83
CA ILE A 102 -3.72 -8.38 7.09
C ILE A 102 -3.39 -7.44 5.95
N VAL A 103 -2.21 -6.82 6.02
CA VAL A 103 -1.78 -5.76 5.09
C VAL A 103 -0.37 -6.08 4.58
N PRO A 104 -0.25 -6.99 3.60
CA PRO A 104 1.01 -7.24 2.94
C PRO A 104 1.53 -5.98 2.26
N GLY A 105 2.84 -5.81 2.28
CA GLY A 105 3.45 -4.62 1.72
C GLY A 105 4.78 -4.86 1.05
N ALA A 106 5.13 -3.96 0.14
CA ALA A 106 6.42 -3.90 -0.52
C ALA A 106 6.91 -2.45 -0.60
N VAL A 107 8.23 -2.29 -0.56
CA VAL A 107 8.87 -0.97 -0.60
C VAL A 107 9.86 -0.84 -1.74
N ILE A 108 10.03 0.38 -2.22
CA ILE A 108 11.10 0.78 -3.15
C ILE A 108 12.13 1.66 -2.44
N PHE A 109 13.32 1.77 -3.03
CA PHE A 109 14.36 2.69 -2.55
C PHE A 109 14.24 4.03 -3.28
N ASP A 110 13.82 5.08 -2.59
CA ASP A 110 13.75 6.46 -3.08
C ASP A 110 14.54 7.45 -2.20
N LEU A 111 15.31 6.96 -1.21
CA LEU A 111 16.05 7.78 -0.24
C LEU A 111 17.09 8.71 -0.88
N GLY A 112 17.43 8.51 -2.16
CA GLY A 112 18.32 9.36 -2.95
C GLY A 112 17.60 10.31 -3.91
N CYS A 113 16.27 10.41 -3.86
CA CYS A 113 15.48 11.31 -4.69
C CYS A 113 15.33 12.69 -4.04
N GLY A 114 14.74 12.76 -2.84
CA GLY A 114 14.60 13.99 -2.06
C GLY A 114 15.22 13.88 -0.67
N ASP A 115 14.50 14.30 0.38
CA ASP A 115 15.00 14.24 1.75
C ASP A 115 14.90 12.84 2.36
N SER A 116 16.03 12.14 2.44
CA SER A 116 16.17 10.83 3.09
C SER A 116 15.68 10.76 4.56
N LYS A 117 15.45 11.91 5.23
CA LYS A 117 14.94 11.96 6.60
C LYS A 117 13.41 11.98 6.66
N VAL A 118 12.73 12.36 5.58
CA VAL A 118 11.27 12.33 5.47
C VAL A 118 10.88 11.07 4.69
N ARG A 119 10.07 10.22 5.32
CA ARG A 119 9.74 8.88 4.82
C ARG A 119 8.31 8.52 5.23
N PRO A 120 7.62 7.63 4.51
CA PRO A 120 6.37 7.06 5.00
C PRO A 120 6.53 6.40 6.37
N ASP A 121 5.59 6.68 7.26
CA ASP A 121 5.55 6.15 8.63
C ASP A 121 4.10 5.83 9.05
N PHE A 122 3.93 5.38 10.29
CA PHE A 122 2.62 5.12 10.89
C PHE A 122 1.61 6.28 10.80
N ASN A 123 2.08 7.54 10.81
CA ASN A 123 1.22 8.73 10.85
C ASN A 123 0.81 9.24 9.47
N MET A 124 1.16 8.53 8.40
CA MET A 124 0.66 8.86 7.06
C MET A 124 -0.87 8.98 7.07
N ASP A 125 -1.39 10.01 6.41
CA ASP A 125 -2.82 10.29 6.41
C ASP A 125 -3.55 9.32 5.49
N ILE A 126 -4.01 8.21 6.06
CA ILE A 126 -4.78 7.18 5.36
C ILE A 126 -6.18 7.68 4.98
N GLU A 127 -6.70 8.75 5.58
CA GLU A 127 -7.98 9.29 5.14
C GLU A 127 -7.87 10.04 3.80
N LEU A 128 -6.68 10.55 3.45
CA LEU A 128 -6.41 11.09 2.10
C LEU A 128 -6.49 10.03 0.99
N VAL A 129 -6.30 8.74 1.33
CA VAL A 129 -6.47 7.59 0.40
C VAL A 129 -7.89 7.55 -0.18
N LYS A 130 -8.93 7.98 0.56
CA LYS A 130 -10.32 8.02 0.02
C LYS A 130 -10.65 9.30 -0.74
N LYS A 131 -9.99 10.43 -0.47
CA LYS A 131 -10.34 11.74 -1.03
C LYS A 131 -10.06 11.91 -2.52
N HIS A 132 -9.31 10.99 -3.15
CA HIS A 132 -9.00 11.06 -4.58
C HIS A 132 -10.03 10.37 -5.50
N GLN A 133 -11.16 9.88 -4.98
CA GLN A 133 -12.23 9.32 -5.82
C GLN A 133 -13.00 10.35 -6.68
N GLU A 134 -12.98 11.64 -6.31
CA GLU A 134 -13.78 12.68 -7.02
C GLU A 134 -13.03 13.43 -8.12
N LYS A 135 -11.70 13.25 -8.23
CA LYS A 135 -10.94 13.76 -9.37
C LYS A 135 -10.57 12.59 -10.25
N LYS A 136 -10.79 12.75 -11.57
CA LYS A 136 -10.25 11.85 -12.60
C LYS A 136 -8.84 11.43 -12.18
N ILE A 137 -8.61 10.13 -12.08
CA ILE A 137 -7.27 9.57 -11.95
C ILE A 137 -6.55 9.91 -13.25
N ASP A 138 -5.94 11.09 -13.29
CA ASP A 138 -4.95 11.43 -14.30
C ASP A 138 -3.77 10.49 -14.07
N ARG A 139 -3.21 9.99 -15.17
CA ARG A 139 -2.05 9.08 -15.15
C ARG A 139 -0.85 9.64 -14.36
N GLU A 140 -0.83 10.96 -14.16
CA GLU A 140 0.15 11.74 -13.41
C GLU A 140 0.09 11.60 -11.88
N LEU A 141 -0.94 10.93 -11.33
CA LEU A 141 -1.10 10.68 -9.89
C LEU A 141 -0.63 9.29 -9.46
N LEU A 142 0.21 8.63 -10.26
CA LEU A 142 1.03 7.52 -9.79
C LEU A 142 2.01 8.11 -8.77
N GLY A 143 1.73 7.90 -7.47
CA GLY A 143 2.48 8.47 -6.34
C GLY A 143 3.90 8.88 -6.73
N LEU A 144 4.13 10.19 -6.86
CA LEU A 144 5.15 10.81 -7.72
C LEU A 144 6.60 10.34 -7.45
N GLY A 145 6.86 9.70 -6.31
CA GLY A 145 8.12 8.99 -6.04
C GLY A 145 8.43 7.86 -7.03
N LEU A 146 7.42 7.20 -7.62
CA LEU A 146 7.61 6.13 -8.62
C LEU A 146 7.96 6.68 -10.01
N GLU A 147 7.30 7.77 -10.44
CA GLU A 147 7.59 8.40 -11.74
C GLU A 147 9.00 9.00 -11.77
N GLN A 148 9.42 9.67 -10.70
CA GLN A 148 10.76 10.27 -10.63
C GLN A 148 11.89 9.24 -10.47
N LEU A 149 11.60 8.05 -9.93
CA LEU A 149 12.56 6.94 -9.93
C LEU A 149 12.84 6.45 -11.36
N LEU A 150 11.81 6.41 -12.20
CA LEU A 150 11.93 5.97 -13.60
C LEU A 150 12.70 6.98 -14.47
N GLU A 151 12.66 8.28 -14.16
CA GLU A 151 13.44 9.30 -14.88
C GLU A 151 14.96 9.21 -14.62
N LYS A 152 15.39 8.50 -13.57
CA LYS A 152 16.81 8.29 -13.26
C LYS A 152 17.41 7.03 -13.91
N PHE A 153 16.63 6.25 -14.65
CA PHE A 153 17.04 5.05 -15.40
C PHE A 153 16.74 5.20 -16.90
#